data_AF-A0A2D8YW47-F1
#
_entry.id   AF-A0A2D8YW47-F1
#
_cell.length_a   1.000
_cell.length_b   1.000
_cell.length_c   1.000
_cell.angle_alpha   90.00
_cell.angle_beta   90.00
_cell.angle_gamma   90.00
#
_symmetry.space_group_name_H-M   'P 1'
#
loop_
_entity.id
_entity.type
_entity.pdbx_description
1 polymer ?
#
loop_
_entity_poly.entity_id
_entity_poly.type
_entity_poly.pdbx_seq_one_letter_code
_entity_poly.pdbx_strand_id
1 'polypeptide(L)' 'MQSSKIKRLFDFWRDLRGDRRYPAWADVKLMDIYDVASYLAVLDVEDLGGGFCFRYRFCGTMLVEARSQL' A
#
# COMPACT_ATOMS: atom_id res chain seq x y z
N MET A 1 2.99 6.28 -21.20
CA MET A 1 3.80 5.30 -20.44
C MET A 1 3.22 5.12 -19.03
N GLN A 2 1.98 4.61 -18.91
CA GLN A 2 1.41 4.16 -17.63
C GLN A 2 1.96 2.74 -17.37
N SER A 3 3.24 2.66 -17.01
CA SER A 3 3.83 2.55 -15.66
C SER A 3 3.88 1.10 -15.20
N SER A 4 4.90 0.38 -15.68
CA SER A 4 5.27 -0.97 -15.25
C SER A 4 5.29 -1.14 -13.72
N LYS A 5 5.59 -0.06 -12.99
CA LYS A 5 5.55 0.02 -11.53
C LYS A 5 4.15 -0.19 -10.93
N ILE A 6 3.12 0.40 -11.54
CA ILE A 6 1.73 0.21 -11.10
C ILE A 6 1.32 -1.25 -11.31
N LYS A 7 1.62 -1.81 -12.49
CA LYS A 7 1.33 -3.22 -12.77
C LYS A 7 2.05 -4.14 -11.76
N ARG A 8 3.34 -3.90 -11.49
CA ARG A 8 4.12 -4.64 -10.50
C ARG A 8 3.46 -4.61 -9.12
N LEU A 9 3.00 -3.46 -8.66
CA LEU A 9 2.30 -3.33 -7.38
C LEU A 9 1.02 -4.17 -7.34
N PHE A 10 0.21 -4.12 -8.41
CA PHE A 10 -1.00 -4.93 -8.51
C PHE A 10 -0.70 -6.43 -8.56
N ASP A 11 0.33 -6.85 -9.28
CA ASP A 11 0.77 -8.24 -9.32
C ASP A 11 1.24 -8.68 -7.92
N PHE A 12 2.10 -7.90 -7.25
CA PHE A 12 2.52 -8.16 -5.88
C PHE A 12 1.32 -8.30 -4.92
N TRP A 13 0.36 -7.37 -5.00
CA TRP A 13 -0.83 -7.40 -4.17
C TRP A 13 -1.69 -8.64 -4.43
N ARG A 14 -1.91 -8.98 -5.71
CA ARG A 14 -2.68 -10.16 -6.10
C ARG A 14 -2.02 -11.44 -5.58
N ASP A 15 -0.72 -11.56 -5.77
CA ASP A 15 0.04 -12.75 -5.42
C ASP A 15 0.13 -12.92 -3.89
N LEU A 16 0.36 -11.82 -3.15
CA LEU A 16 0.39 -11.83 -1.68
C LEU A 16 -0.98 -12.16 -1.06
N ARG A 17 -2.06 -11.65 -1.67
CA ARG A 17 -3.43 -11.89 -1.21
C ARG A 17 -3.81 -13.37 -1.40
N GLY A 18 -3.46 -13.96 -2.54
CA GLY A 18 -3.97 -15.27 -2.96
C GLY A 18 -5.51 -15.27 -3.00
N ASP A 19 -6.11 -16.25 -2.33
CA ASP A 19 -7.57 -16.43 -2.24
C ASP A 19 -8.23 -15.57 -1.15
N ARG A 20 -7.45 -14.89 -0.31
CA ARG A 20 -7.99 -14.03 0.77
C ARG A 20 -8.66 -12.79 0.17
N ARG A 21 -9.52 -12.12 0.96
CA ARG A 21 -10.08 -10.82 0.53
C ARG A 21 -9.02 -9.72 0.52
N TYR A 22 -8.13 -9.72 1.51
CA TYR A 22 -7.00 -8.80 1.66
C TYR A 22 -5.79 -9.54 2.27
N PRO A 23 -4.55 -9.17 1.94
CA PRO A 23 -3.36 -9.72 2.60
C PRO A 23 -3.25 -9.21 4.05
N ALA A 24 -2.63 -10.00 4.93
CA ALA A 24 -2.31 -9.52 6.28
C ALA A 24 -1.05 -8.64 6.23
N TRP A 25 -1.00 -7.58 7.03
CA TRP A 25 0.17 -6.69 7.08
C TRP A 25 1.45 -7.45 7.44
N ALA A 26 1.37 -8.46 8.31
CA ALA A 26 2.51 -9.30 8.70
C ALA A 26 3.16 -10.05 7.52
N ASP A 27 2.42 -10.26 6.42
CA ASP A 27 2.95 -10.92 5.23
C ASP A 27 3.66 -9.93 4.29
N VAL A 28 3.42 -8.63 4.44
CA VAL A 28 3.98 -7.60 3.57
C VAL A 28 5.43 -7.34 3.95
N LYS A 29 6.35 -7.65 3.05
CA LYS A 29 7.76 -7.25 3.16
C LYS A 29 8.02 -6.10 2.20
N LEU A 30 8.24 -4.90 2.75
CA LEU A 30 8.50 -3.70 1.94
C LEU A 30 9.71 -3.86 1.01
N MET A 31 10.69 -4.70 1.39
CA MET A 31 11.85 -4.99 0.57
C MET A 31 11.53 -5.73 -0.74
N ASP A 32 10.40 -6.44 -0.83
CA ASP A 32 9.99 -7.10 -2.08
C ASP A 32 9.46 -6.10 -3.13
N ILE A 33 9.10 -4.89 -2.66
CA ILE A 33 8.53 -3.79 -3.44
C ILE A 33 9.28 -2.46 -3.23
N TYR A 34 10.57 -2.53 -2.87
CA TYR A 34 11.37 -1.35 -2.48
C TYR A 34 11.41 -0.26 -3.58
N ASP A 35 11.33 -0.65 -4.85
CA ASP A 35 11.38 0.23 -6.03
C ASP A 35 10.12 1.08 -6.22
N VAL A 36 9.03 0.70 -5.55
CA VAL A 36 7.75 1.42 -5.53
C VAL A 36 7.34 1.87 -4.13
N ALA A 37 7.99 1.39 -3.07
CA ALA A 37 7.64 1.66 -1.68
C ALA A 37 7.52 3.16 -1.35
N SER A 38 8.39 4.01 -1.92
CA SER A 38 8.34 5.46 -1.67
C SER A 38 7.04 6.13 -2.16
N TYR A 39 6.28 5.49 -3.04
CA TYR A 39 4.99 5.98 -3.58
C TYR A 39 3.76 5.36 -2.89
N LEU A 40 3.93 4.63 -1.77
CA LEU A 40 2.85 3.89 -1.12
C LEU A 40 2.54 4.43 0.27
N ALA A 41 1.30 4.25 0.70
CA ALA A 41 0.93 4.28 2.11
C ALA A 41 0.27 2.95 2.49
N VAL A 42 0.51 2.52 3.72
CA VAL A 42 -0.13 1.35 4.32
C VAL A 42 -0.87 1.83 5.56
N LEU A 43 -2.16 1.49 5.61
CA LEU A 43 -3.02 1.83 6.71
C LEU A 43 -3.81 0.58 7.12
N ASP A 44 -3.94 0.35 8.42
CA ASP A 44 -5.00 -0.52 8.93
C ASP A 44 -6.30 0.27 8.93
N VAL A 45 -7.39 -0.39 8.52
CA VAL A 45 -8.75 0.15 8.56
C VAL A 45 -9.54 -0.65 9.57
N GLU A 46 -9.96 -0.01 10.65
CA GLU A 46 -10.78 -0.60 11.70
C GLU A 46 -12.20 -0.05 11.59
N ASP A 47 -13.18 -0.94 11.38
CA ASP A 47 -14.60 -0.58 11.39
C ASP A 47 -15.12 -0.52 12.83
N LEU A 48 -15.66 0.63 13.22
CA LEU A 48 -16.16 0.89 14.57
C LEU A 48 -17.71 0.85 14.66
N GLY A 49 -18.40 0.39 13.61
CA GLY A 49 -19.87 0.28 13.59
C GLY A 49 -20.62 1.61 13.41
N GLY A 50 -19.89 2.73 13.23
CA GLY A 50 -20.43 4.06 12.91
C GLY A 50 -19.45 4.95 12.16
N GLY A 51 -18.32 4.39 11.72
CA GLY A 51 -17.22 5.08 11.06
C GLY A 51 -15.99 4.19 10.97
N PHE A 52 -14.98 4.66 10.22
CA PHE A 52 -13.70 3.97 10.08
C PHE A 52 -12.60 4.71 10.84
N CYS A 53 -11.77 3.96 11.56
CA CYS A 53 -10.50 4.43 12.08
C CYS A 53 -9.37 3.97 11.15
N PHE A 54 -8.46 4.88 10.84
CA PHE A 54 -7.32 4.62 9.96
C PHE A 54 -6.02 4.75 10.76
N ARG A 55 -5.27 3.64 10.88
CA ARG A 55 -3.95 3.64 11.51
C ARG A 55 -2.85 3.48 10.47
N TYR A 56 -2.03 4.51 10.30
CA TYR A 56 -0.89 4.48 9.39
C TYR A 56 0.20 3.54 9.92
N ARG A 57 0.65 2.60 9.08
CA ARG A 57 1.78 1.69 9.34
C ARG A 57 3.04 2.10 8.60
N PHE A 58 2.88 2.63 7.39
CA PHE A 58 3.97 3.07 6.53
C PHE A 58 3.48 4.20 5.62
N CYS A 59 4.34 5.18 5.35
CA CYS A 59 4.09 6.24 4.39
C CYS A 59 5.39 6.53 3.64
N GLY A 60 5.37 6.32 2.33
CA GLY A 60 6.50 6.58 1.45
C GLY A 60 6.73 8.08 1.25
N THR A 61 7.99 8.47 1.16
CA THR A 61 8.40 9.87 1.06
C THR A 61 7.88 10.56 -0.20
N MET A 62 7.91 9.89 -1.35
CA MET A 62 7.43 10.46 -2.62
C MET A 62 5.92 10.71 -2.61
N LEU A 63 5.15 9.92 -1.86
CA LEU A 63 3.72 10.16 -1.67
C LEU A 63 3.47 11.50 -0.95
N VAL A 64 4.31 11.84 0.04
CA VAL A 64 4.23 13.11 0.78
C VAL A 64 4.72 14.27 -0.07
N GLU A 65 5.83 14.10 -0.79
CA GLU A 65 6.41 15.14 -1.65
C GLU A 65 5.51 15.46 -2.85
N ALA A 66 4.89 14.46 -3.48
CA ALA A 66 3.94 14.68 -4.57
C ALA A 66 2.75 15.55 -4.14
N ARG A 67 2.32 15.49 -2.87
CA ARG A 67 1.28 16.38 -2.33
C ARG A 67 1.71 17.84 -2.34
N SER A 68 2.99 18.14 -2.19
CA SER A 68 3.50 19.53 -2.19
C SER A 68 3.56 20.16 -3.58
N GLN A 69 3.32 19.37 -4.63
CA GLN A 69 3.31 19.80 -6.03
C GLN A 69 1.88 19.90 -6.62
N LEU A 70 0.86 19.66 -5.80
CA LEU A 70 -0.57 19.83 -6.12
C LEU A 70 -1.09 21.14 -5.52
#